data_AF-A0A814AY24-F1
#
_entry.id   AF-A0A814AY24-F1
#
_cell.length_a   1.000
_cell.length_b   1.000
_cell.length_c   1.000
_cell.angle_alpha   90.00
_cell.angle_beta   90.00
_cell.angle_gamma   90.00
#
_symmetry.space_group_name_H-M   'P 1'
#
loop_
_entity.id
_entity.type
_entity.pdbx_description
1 polymer ?
#
loop_
_entity_poly.entity_id
_entity_poly.type
_entity_poly.pdbx_seq_one_letter_code
_entity_poly.pdbx_strand_id
1 'polypeptide(L)'
;MAQDAIDKDQLVFGYWDIRGLAEPSRLTLHYTKTPYTDKMYQMGDAPEYSRDEWLSEKFKLDLDFPNLPYLIDGDFKLTQSKAILYYLGRQNNLMGKNPKEEALIMMLCEQAHDLRMKFGMVCIGPNGDSENERKNFLDTTVTEEIKQLNAYLGKNKSKFAVGDKPTVADFQLFDYVDCCCSIDGGRALLDKYTNVKELLQRIRELPELKDYIVKSHAQLPMHAKIAKIMKSVATERVDKLEKQSFNNLTRHDLKRDAAVLKDMINRITPQPSSDENSDGKEEKEEESST
;
A
#
# COMPACT_ATOMS: atom_id res chain seq x y z
N MET A 1 33.62 5.25 3.29
CA MET A 1 32.58 5.10 4.31
C MET A 1 32.26 3.62 4.39
N ALA A 2 32.33 3.02 5.58
CA ALA A 2 32.17 1.59 5.75
C ALA A 2 30.75 1.18 5.35
N GLN A 3 30.64 0.21 4.44
CA GLN A 3 29.41 -0.52 4.21
C GLN A 3 29.15 -1.27 5.53
N ASP A 4 28.12 -0.90 6.29
CA ASP A 4 27.72 -1.70 7.44
C ASP A 4 27.45 -3.12 6.92
N ALA A 5 28.30 -4.06 7.30
CA ALA A 5 28.15 -5.44 6.92
C ALA A 5 26.81 -5.91 7.50
N ILE A 6 25.89 -6.32 6.62
CA ILE A 6 24.67 -7.01 7.07
C ILE A 6 25.14 -8.21 7.88
N ASP A 7 24.72 -8.27 9.14
CA ASP A 7 25.02 -9.41 9.99
C ASP A 7 24.51 -10.68 9.29
N LYS A 8 25.36 -11.70 9.20
CA LYS A 8 25.07 -12.92 8.42
C LYS A 8 23.86 -13.68 8.95
N ASP A 9 23.47 -13.41 10.20
CA ASP A 9 22.30 -14.02 10.84
C ASP A 9 21.05 -13.13 10.81
N GLN A 10 21.09 -11.99 10.13
CA GLN A 10 20.00 -11.01 10.09
C GLN A 10 19.22 -11.04 8.77
N LEU A 11 17.93 -11.37 8.85
CA LEU A 11 17.01 -11.21 7.73
C LEU A 11 16.79 -9.71 7.44
N VAL A 12 17.04 -9.29 6.21
CA VAL A 12 16.77 -7.92 5.73
C VAL A 12 15.70 -7.98 4.66
N PHE A 13 14.63 -7.19 4.83
CA PHE A 13 13.58 -7.04 3.84
C PHE A 13 13.57 -5.61 3.33
N GLY A 14 13.81 -5.44 2.03
CA GLY A 14 13.98 -4.12 1.41
C GLY A 14 12.81 -3.73 0.53
N TYR A 15 12.22 -2.56 0.78
CA TYR A 15 11.20 -1.97 -0.07
C TYR A 15 11.12 -0.46 0.09
N TRP A 16 10.26 0.19 -0.69
CA TRP A 16 9.86 1.57 -0.42
C TRP A 16 9.18 1.69 0.94
N ASP A 17 9.18 2.90 1.51
CA ASP A 17 8.49 3.32 2.75
C ASP A 17 6.95 3.39 2.62
N ILE A 18 6.38 2.44 1.90
CA ILE A 18 4.95 2.28 1.61
C ILE A 18 4.57 0.81 1.79
N ARG A 19 3.28 0.49 1.88
CA ARG A 19 2.76 -0.89 1.85
C ARG A 19 3.12 -1.59 0.53
N GLY A 20 2.58 -1.05 -0.58
CA GLY A 20 2.87 -1.51 -1.95
C GLY A 20 2.84 -3.02 -2.13
N LEU A 21 3.87 -3.58 -2.76
CA LEU A 21 4.01 -5.03 -2.96
C LEU A 21 4.62 -5.76 -1.76
N ALA A 22 5.15 -5.04 -0.77
CA ALA A 22 5.87 -5.59 0.37
C ALA A 22 4.95 -5.98 1.54
N GLU A 23 3.80 -5.35 1.65
CA GLU A 23 2.93 -5.51 2.82
C GLU A 23 2.50 -6.95 3.13
N PRO A 24 2.16 -7.81 2.15
CA PRO A 24 1.88 -9.22 2.44
C PRO A 24 3.05 -9.94 3.11
N SER A 25 4.30 -9.60 2.73
CA SER A 25 5.50 -10.17 3.35
C SER A 25 5.74 -9.59 4.75
N ARG A 26 5.53 -8.28 4.96
CA ARG A 26 5.58 -7.68 6.31
C ARG A 26 4.56 -8.32 7.25
N LEU A 27 3.31 -8.46 6.81
CA LEU A 27 2.27 -9.18 7.57
C LEU A 27 2.71 -10.60 7.89
N THR A 28 3.31 -11.32 6.94
CA THR A 28 3.84 -12.67 7.18
C THR A 28 4.95 -12.68 8.25
N LEU A 29 5.92 -11.77 8.17
CA LEU A 29 7.03 -11.64 9.12
C LEU A 29 6.52 -11.28 10.52
N HIS A 30 5.56 -10.36 10.63
CA HIS A 30 4.94 -9.98 11.91
C HIS A 30 4.09 -11.12 12.50
N TYR A 31 3.29 -11.82 11.68
CA TYR A 31 2.49 -12.95 12.12
C TYR A 31 3.37 -14.07 12.72
N THR A 32 4.49 -14.35 12.05
CA THR A 32 5.44 -15.40 12.45
C THR A 32 6.41 -14.94 13.53
N LYS A 33 6.40 -13.65 13.88
CA LYS A 33 7.36 -12.99 14.79
C LYS A 33 8.81 -13.22 14.36
N THR A 34 9.03 -13.33 13.05
CA THR A 34 10.38 -13.49 12.48
C THR A 34 11.15 -12.18 12.69
N PRO A 35 12.30 -12.18 13.40
CA PRO A 35 13.13 -10.99 13.53
C PRO A 35 13.67 -10.59 12.17
N TYR A 36 13.56 -9.30 11.82
CA TYR A 36 14.08 -8.77 10.56
C TYR A 36 14.37 -7.28 10.66
N THR A 37 15.21 -6.80 9.74
CA THR A 37 15.37 -5.37 9.46
C THR A 37 14.53 -4.99 8.25
N ASP A 38 13.62 -4.03 8.44
CA ASP A 38 12.86 -3.42 7.35
C ASP A 38 13.69 -2.26 6.77
N LYS A 39 14.39 -2.52 5.67
CA LYS A 39 15.15 -1.50 4.94
C LYS A 39 14.19 -0.73 4.04
N MET A 40 13.69 0.39 4.56
CA MET A 40 12.80 1.29 3.84
C MET A 40 13.57 2.35 3.07
N TYR A 41 13.34 2.42 1.76
CA TYR A 41 13.82 3.49 0.89
C TYR A 41 12.78 4.60 0.76
N GLN A 42 13.20 5.85 0.83
CA GLN A 42 12.33 7.00 0.64
C GLN A 42 12.34 7.45 -0.83
N MET A 43 11.15 7.77 -1.33
CA MET A 43 10.99 8.53 -2.57
C MET A 43 11.03 10.01 -2.25
N GLY A 44 11.76 10.80 -3.04
CA GLY A 44 11.76 12.25 -2.94
C GLY A 44 10.39 12.86 -3.16
N ASP A 45 10.24 14.13 -2.81
CA ASP A 45 8.98 14.86 -2.98
C ASP A 45 8.74 15.29 -4.43
N ALA A 46 7.53 15.78 -4.69
CA ALA A 46 7.16 16.34 -5.98
C ALA A 46 7.91 17.66 -6.25
N PRO A 47 8.19 18.00 -7.53
CA PRO A 47 7.81 17.24 -8.73
C PRO A 47 8.81 16.16 -9.17
N GLU A 48 10.00 16.08 -8.56
CA GLU A 48 11.08 15.22 -9.05
C GLU A 48 10.89 13.74 -8.70
N TYR A 49 10.25 13.44 -7.56
CA TYR A 49 10.02 12.09 -7.06
C TYR A 49 11.29 11.22 -7.10
N SER A 50 12.43 11.80 -6.65
CA SER A 50 13.74 11.14 -6.75
C SER A 50 13.73 9.73 -6.17
N ARG A 51 14.45 8.83 -6.83
CA ARG A 51 14.64 7.42 -6.42
C ARG A 51 16.08 7.15 -5.97
N ASP A 52 16.86 8.20 -5.70
CA ASP A 52 18.30 8.12 -5.53
C ASP A 52 18.72 7.23 -4.36
N GLU A 53 17.95 7.20 -3.26
CA GLU A 53 18.25 6.30 -2.14
C GLU A 53 18.33 4.84 -2.61
N TRP A 54 17.32 4.37 -3.33
CA TRP A 54 17.35 3.02 -3.90
C TRP A 54 18.38 2.88 -5.02
N LEU A 55 18.43 3.82 -5.96
CA LEU A 55 19.33 3.73 -7.13
C LEU A 55 20.80 3.72 -6.72
N SER A 56 21.15 4.36 -5.60
CA SER A 56 22.50 4.38 -5.05
C SER A 56 22.94 3.05 -4.45
N GLU A 57 22.01 2.19 -4.03
CA GLU A 57 22.27 0.86 -3.45
C GLU A 57 21.97 -0.30 -4.40
N LYS A 58 21.10 -0.09 -5.41
CA LYS A 58 20.51 -1.13 -6.26
C LYS A 58 21.50 -2.19 -6.75
N PHE A 59 22.65 -1.76 -7.26
CA PHE A 59 23.66 -2.67 -7.84
C PHE A 59 24.79 -3.04 -6.87
N LYS A 60 24.68 -2.66 -5.58
CA LYS A 60 25.68 -2.92 -4.53
C LYS A 60 25.27 -4.06 -3.58
N LEU A 61 24.03 -4.53 -3.68
CA LEU A 61 23.47 -5.59 -2.83
C LEU A 61 23.73 -7.01 -3.34
N ASP A 62 24.39 -7.14 -4.50
CA ASP A 62 24.71 -8.43 -5.12
C ASP A 62 23.47 -9.33 -5.31
N LEU A 63 22.39 -8.72 -5.82
CA LEU A 63 21.15 -9.39 -6.21
C LEU A 63 21.26 -9.85 -7.67
N ASP A 64 20.85 -11.08 -7.99
CA ASP A 64 20.88 -11.59 -9.37
C ASP A 64 20.02 -10.75 -10.34
N PHE A 65 18.85 -10.32 -9.85
CA PHE A 65 17.92 -9.44 -10.57
C PHE A 65 17.56 -8.24 -9.68
N PRO A 66 18.37 -7.17 -9.64
CA PRO A 66 18.20 -6.06 -8.72
C PRO A 66 16.84 -5.36 -8.86
N ASN A 67 15.98 -5.53 -7.86
CA ASN A 67 14.63 -4.97 -7.84
C ASN A 67 14.08 -4.85 -6.41
N LEU A 68 12.96 -4.14 -6.26
CA LEU A 68 12.20 -4.06 -5.02
C LEU A 68 10.82 -4.77 -5.20
N PRO A 69 10.36 -5.55 -4.21
CA PRO A 69 11.05 -5.88 -2.96
C PRO A 69 12.19 -6.89 -3.16
N TYR A 70 13.12 -6.88 -2.21
CA TYR A 70 14.15 -7.90 -2.04
C TYR A 70 14.13 -8.46 -0.60
N LEU A 71 14.64 -9.67 -0.45
CA LEU A 71 14.91 -10.32 0.83
C LEU A 71 16.35 -10.85 0.83
N ILE A 72 17.08 -10.59 1.92
CA ILE A 72 18.41 -11.14 2.19
C ILE A 72 18.29 -11.93 3.50
N ASP A 73 18.65 -13.21 3.46
CA ASP A 73 18.63 -14.15 4.60
C ASP A 73 20.00 -14.84 4.63
N GLY A 74 20.95 -14.21 5.31
CA GLY A 74 22.37 -14.57 5.24
C GLY A 74 22.92 -14.50 3.81
N ASP A 75 23.44 -15.62 3.32
CA ASP A 75 23.97 -15.73 1.96
C ASP A 75 22.86 -15.91 0.89
N PHE A 76 21.61 -16.18 1.30
CA PHE A 76 20.47 -16.32 0.40
C PHE A 76 19.85 -14.96 0.05
N LYS A 77 19.69 -14.68 -1.24
CA LYS A 77 19.16 -13.41 -1.74
C LYS A 77 18.04 -13.68 -2.74
N LEU A 78 16.95 -12.93 -2.63
CA LEU A 78 15.77 -13.14 -3.43
C LEU A 78 15.09 -11.82 -3.79
N THR A 79 14.67 -11.68 -5.04
CA THR A 79 13.76 -10.62 -5.51
C THR A 79 12.47 -11.24 -6.04
N GLN A 80 11.50 -10.40 -6.43
CA GLN A 80 10.12 -10.77 -6.79
C GLN A 80 9.23 -11.01 -5.57
N SER A 81 8.23 -10.14 -5.38
CA SER A 81 7.34 -10.17 -4.20
C SER A 81 6.66 -11.52 -3.98
N LYS A 82 6.21 -12.18 -5.04
CA LYS A 82 5.56 -13.50 -4.96
C LYS A 82 6.54 -14.62 -4.57
N ALA A 83 7.76 -14.57 -5.08
CA ALA A 83 8.79 -15.55 -4.71
C ALA A 83 9.19 -15.38 -3.24
N ILE A 84 9.34 -14.13 -2.78
CA ILE A 84 9.62 -13.81 -1.38
C ILE A 84 8.48 -14.28 -0.47
N LEU A 85 7.23 -13.97 -0.83
CA LEU A 85 6.07 -14.41 -0.04
C LEU A 85 5.96 -15.94 0.00
N TYR A 86 6.22 -16.62 -1.12
CA TYR A 86 6.29 -18.08 -1.18
C TYR A 86 7.39 -18.64 -0.25
N TYR A 87 8.60 -18.08 -0.30
CA TYR A 87 9.73 -18.47 0.55
C TYR A 87 9.37 -18.36 2.04
N LEU A 88 8.88 -17.19 2.46
CA LEU A 88 8.44 -16.94 3.83
C LEU A 88 7.31 -17.88 4.24
N GLY A 89 6.36 -18.12 3.33
CA GLY A 89 5.27 -19.06 3.56
C GLY A 89 5.75 -20.49 3.78
N ARG A 90 6.70 -20.96 2.96
CA ARG A 90 7.27 -22.32 3.07
C ARG A 90 8.08 -22.48 4.35
N GLN A 91 8.94 -21.51 4.69
CA GLN A 91 9.72 -21.56 5.93
C GLN A 91 8.82 -21.63 7.18
N ASN A 92 7.67 -20.97 7.15
CA ASN A 92 6.80 -20.82 8.32
C ASN A 92 5.56 -21.72 8.31
N ASN A 93 5.50 -22.73 7.44
CA ASN A 93 4.37 -23.67 7.30
C ASN A 93 3.01 -22.98 6.99
N LEU A 94 3.04 -21.94 6.16
CA LEU A 94 1.87 -21.15 5.74
C LEU A 94 1.41 -21.44 4.31
N MET A 95 1.85 -22.57 3.74
CA MET A 95 1.53 -23.02 2.37
C MET A 95 0.57 -24.23 2.35
N GLY A 96 -0.23 -24.40 3.40
CA GLY A 96 -1.15 -25.53 3.53
C GLY A 96 -0.43 -26.85 3.84
N LYS A 97 -1.19 -27.94 3.96
CA LYS A 97 -0.67 -29.24 4.43
C LYS A 97 -0.27 -30.21 3.31
N ASN A 98 -0.64 -29.90 2.07
CA ASN A 98 -0.43 -30.79 0.93
C ASN A 98 -0.38 -30.00 -0.39
N PRO A 99 0.11 -30.61 -1.49
CA PRO A 99 0.27 -29.91 -2.77
C PRO A 99 -1.01 -29.28 -3.34
N LYS A 100 -2.20 -29.84 -3.04
CA LYS A 100 -3.47 -29.25 -3.52
C LYS A 100 -3.81 -27.96 -2.78
N GLU A 101 -3.59 -27.92 -1.47
CA GLU A 101 -3.76 -26.70 -0.67
C GLU A 101 -2.74 -25.63 -1.07
N GLU A 102 -1.47 -26.03 -1.26
CA GLU A 102 -0.43 -25.13 -1.74
C GLU A 102 -0.78 -24.51 -3.10
N ALA A 103 -1.30 -25.32 -4.04
CA ALA A 103 -1.77 -24.82 -5.34
C ALA A 103 -2.95 -23.85 -5.21
N LEU A 104 -3.91 -24.11 -4.32
CA LEU A 104 -5.03 -23.19 -4.06
C LEU A 104 -4.55 -21.88 -3.44
N ILE A 105 -3.59 -21.93 -2.52
CA ILE A 105 -2.98 -20.75 -1.91
C ILE A 105 -2.30 -19.90 -2.98
N MET A 106 -1.49 -20.53 -3.84
CA MET A 106 -0.82 -19.80 -4.94
C MET A 106 -1.82 -19.21 -5.93
N MET A 107 -2.88 -19.94 -6.30
CA MET A 107 -3.94 -19.41 -7.16
C MET A 107 -4.59 -18.15 -6.57
N LEU A 108 -4.88 -18.14 -5.28
CA LEU A 108 -5.45 -16.97 -4.60
C LEU A 108 -4.45 -15.81 -4.49
N CYS A 109 -3.16 -16.10 -4.25
CA CYS A 109 -2.11 -15.09 -4.27
C CYS A 109 -2.00 -14.44 -5.67
N GLU A 110 -2.07 -15.23 -6.74
CA GLU A 110 -2.07 -14.71 -8.12
C GLU A 110 -3.31 -13.87 -8.40
N GLN A 111 -4.51 -14.33 -8.02
CA GLN A 111 -5.75 -13.57 -8.18
C GLN A 111 -5.68 -12.20 -7.47
N ALA A 112 -5.17 -12.18 -6.24
CA ALA A 112 -4.97 -10.95 -5.49
C ALA A 112 -3.95 -10.03 -6.20
N HIS A 113 -2.86 -10.60 -6.71
CA HIS A 113 -1.81 -9.87 -7.40
C HIS A 113 -2.33 -9.19 -8.68
N ASP A 114 -3.10 -9.89 -9.50
CA ASP A 114 -3.69 -9.33 -10.72
C ASP A 114 -4.57 -8.11 -10.41
N LEU A 115 -5.42 -8.21 -9.38
CA LEU A 115 -6.22 -7.07 -8.91
C LEU A 115 -5.32 -5.91 -8.45
N ARG A 116 -4.26 -6.18 -7.69
CA ARG A 116 -3.32 -5.15 -7.22
C ARG A 116 -2.59 -4.44 -8.35
N MET A 117 -2.24 -5.16 -9.41
CA MET A 117 -1.59 -4.60 -10.60
C MET A 117 -2.52 -3.67 -11.35
N LYS A 118 -3.78 -4.10 -11.59
CA LYS A 118 -4.82 -3.25 -12.20
C LYS A 118 -5.06 -1.99 -11.36
N PHE A 119 -5.13 -2.14 -10.04
CA PHE A 119 -5.27 -1.00 -9.12
C PHE A 119 -4.09 -0.03 -9.20
N GLY A 120 -2.86 -0.53 -9.23
CA GLY A 120 -1.66 0.29 -9.41
C GLY A 120 -1.67 1.10 -10.72
N MET A 121 -2.13 0.49 -11.81
CA MET A 121 -2.27 1.17 -13.11
C MET A 121 -3.27 2.33 -13.04
N VAL A 122 -4.40 2.16 -12.36
CA VAL A 122 -5.38 3.24 -12.14
C VAL A 122 -4.77 4.36 -11.31
N CYS A 123 -4.11 4.05 -10.18
CA CYS A 123 -3.59 5.08 -9.27
C CYS A 123 -2.47 5.94 -9.85
N ILE A 124 -1.64 5.37 -10.73
CA ILE A 124 -0.45 6.02 -11.31
C ILE A 124 -0.72 6.55 -12.72
N GLY A 125 -1.76 6.04 -13.39
CA GLY A 125 -2.11 6.41 -14.75
C GLY A 125 -2.45 7.90 -14.92
N PRO A 126 -2.58 8.37 -16.18
CA PRO A 126 -2.86 9.76 -16.49
C PRO A 126 -4.05 10.34 -15.71
N ASN A 127 -5.08 9.52 -15.49
CA ASN A 127 -6.36 9.88 -14.87
C ASN A 127 -6.50 9.37 -13.42
N GLY A 128 -5.41 9.07 -12.70
CA GLY A 128 -5.50 8.46 -11.36
C GLY A 128 -6.17 9.32 -10.28
N ASP A 129 -6.31 10.62 -10.52
CA ASP A 129 -7.06 11.59 -9.71
C ASP A 129 -8.53 11.78 -10.15
N SER A 130 -8.97 11.14 -11.24
CA SER A 130 -10.34 11.22 -11.74
C SER A 130 -11.30 10.41 -10.87
N GLU A 131 -12.29 11.07 -10.27
CA GLU A 131 -13.37 10.40 -9.51
C GLU A 131 -14.12 9.39 -10.39
N ASN A 132 -14.38 9.74 -11.65
CA ASN A 132 -15.06 8.86 -12.60
C ASN A 132 -14.26 7.58 -12.89
N GLU A 133 -12.94 7.70 -13.06
CA GLU A 133 -12.08 6.54 -13.31
C GLU A 133 -12.03 5.61 -12.09
N ARG A 134 -11.90 6.18 -10.88
CA ARG A 134 -11.93 5.42 -9.62
C ARG A 134 -13.25 4.70 -9.43
N LYS A 135 -14.36 5.41 -9.64
CA LYS A 135 -15.71 4.85 -9.52
C LYS A 135 -15.91 3.74 -10.56
N ASN A 136 -15.49 3.95 -11.80
CA ASN A 136 -15.57 2.93 -12.85
C ASN A 136 -14.76 1.69 -12.47
N PHE A 137 -13.52 1.85 -11.99
CA PHE A 137 -12.69 0.73 -11.53
C PHE A 137 -13.34 -0.03 -10.37
N LEU A 138 -13.91 0.68 -9.40
CA LEU A 138 -14.59 0.08 -8.25
C LEU A 138 -15.85 -0.69 -8.68
N ASP A 139 -16.72 -0.08 -9.48
CA ASP A 139 -18.01 -0.65 -9.89
C ASP A 139 -17.86 -1.82 -10.87
N THR A 140 -16.76 -1.87 -11.61
CA THR A 140 -16.50 -2.92 -12.59
C THR A 140 -15.51 -3.95 -12.05
N THR A 141 -14.23 -3.60 -12.03
CA THR A 141 -13.13 -4.53 -11.78
C THR A 141 -13.12 -5.02 -10.34
N VAL A 142 -13.14 -4.10 -9.36
CA VAL A 142 -13.11 -4.50 -7.95
C VAL A 142 -14.38 -5.27 -7.60
N THR A 143 -15.55 -4.78 -8.00
CA THR A 143 -16.84 -5.43 -7.70
C THR A 143 -16.90 -6.87 -8.23
N GLU A 144 -16.47 -7.13 -9.47
CA GLU A 144 -16.49 -8.49 -10.03
C GLU A 144 -15.50 -9.42 -9.31
N GLU A 145 -14.28 -8.95 -9.02
CA GLU A 145 -13.26 -9.72 -8.29
C GLU A 145 -13.73 -10.06 -6.87
N ILE A 146 -14.29 -9.09 -6.14
CA ILE A 146 -14.80 -9.31 -4.78
C ILE A 146 -16.02 -10.24 -4.78
N LYS A 147 -16.89 -10.14 -5.79
CA LYS A 147 -18.01 -11.08 -5.96
C LYS A 147 -17.53 -12.51 -6.17
N GLN A 148 -16.54 -12.73 -7.03
CA GLN A 148 -15.96 -14.05 -7.28
C GLN A 148 -15.27 -14.61 -6.03
N LEU A 149 -14.47 -13.80 -5.35
CA LEU A 149 -13.82 -14.18 -4.09
C LEU A 149 -14.85 -14.50 -2.99
N ASN A 150 -15.90 -13.71 -2.86
CA ASN A 150 -16.97 -13.95 -1.89
C ASN A 150 -17.69 -15.28 -2.15
N ALA A 151 -17.93 -15.61 -3.42
CA ALA A 151 -18.51 -16.89 -3.80
C ALA A 151 -17.56 -18.06 -3.52
N TYR A 152 -16.26 -17.90 -3.80
CA TYR A 152 -15.23 -18.88 -3.46
C TYR A 152 -15.21 -19.17 -1.96
N LEU A 153 -15.14 -18.12 -1.12
CA LEU A 153 -15.14 -18.25 0.33
C LEU A 153 -16.46 -18.83 0.87
N GLY A 154 -17.60 -18.51 0.24
CA GLY A 154 -18.89 -19.10 0.63
C GLY A 154 -19.01 -20.59 0.31
N LYS A 155 -18.38 -21.03 -0.79
CA LYS A 155 -18.27 -22.45 -1.16
C LYS A 155 -17.30 -23.21 -0.25
N ASN A 156 -16.19 -22.57 0.12
CA ASN A 156 -15.16 -23.15 0.97
C ASN A 156 -15.39 -22.77 2.44
N LYS A 157 -16.10 -23.61 3.20
CA LYS A 157 -16.50 -23.34 4.60
C LYS A 157 -15.35 -23.44 5.62
N SER A 158 -14.11 -23.23 5.19
CA SER A 158 -12.95 -23.19 6.08
C SER A 158 -12.84 -21.87 6.82
N LYS A 159 -12.13 -21.84 7.95
CA LYS A 159 -11.95 -20.61 8.74
C LYS A 159 -11.13 -19.53 8.02
N PHE A 160 -10.23 -19.89 7.13
CA PHE A 160 -9.44 -18.98 6.29
C PHE A 160 -9.65 -19.31 4.82
N ALA A 161 -9.00 -18.58 3.91
CA ALA A 161 -9.20 -18.78 2.47
C ALA A 161 -8.88 -20.22 2.04
N VAL A 162 -7.87 -20.84 2.65
CA VAL A 162 -7.55 -22.26 2.49
C VAL A 162 -7.32 -22.92 3.86
N GLY A 163 -8.30 -23.67 4.32
CA GLY A 163 -8.20 -24.45 5.56
C GLY A 163 -8.43 -23.61 6.83
N ASP A 164 -8.14 -24.21 7.99
CA ASP A 164 -8.54 -23.65 9.29
C ASP A 164 -7.45 -22.81 9.98
N LYS A 165 -6.29 -22.64 9.32
CA LYS A 165 -5.18 -21.81 9.78
C LYS A 165 -4.87 -20.71 8.74
N PRO A 166 -4.35 -19.55 9.17
CA PRO A 166 -3.90 -18.52 8.24
C PRO A 166 -2.80 -19.04 7.31
N THR A 167 -2.81 -18.54 6.09
CA THR A 167 -1.82 -18.80 5.04
C THR A 167 -1.35 -17.49 4.43
N VAL A 168 -0.31 -17.52 3.60
CA VAL A 168 0.15 -16.30 2.91
C VAL A 168 -0.91 -15.70 1.96
N ALA A 169 -1.83 -16.53 1.45
CA ALA A 169 -2.95 -16.04 0.64
C ALA A 169 -3.84 -15.12 1.46
N ASP A 170 -4.09 -15.41 2.73
CA ASP A 170 -4.94 -14.57 3.58
C ASP A 170 -4.31 -13.19 3.82
N PHE A 171 -2.99 -13.13 4.00
CA PHE A 171 -2.27 -11.86 4.20
C PHE A 171 -2.24 -11.02 2.93
N GLN A 172 -2.05 -11.65 1.76
CA GLN A 172 -2.07 -10.94 0.48
C GLN A 172 -3.48 -10.48 0.10
N LEU A 173 -4.49 -11.34 0.27
CA LEU A 173 -5.89 -10.96 0.12
C LEU A 173 -6.24 -9.82 1.07
N PHE A 174 -5.79 -9.88 2.33
CA PHE A 174 -6.07 -8.86 3.32
C PHE A 174 -5.66 -7.46 2.84
N ASP A 175 -4.39 -7.26 2.51
CA ASP A 175 -3.91 -5.93 2.14
C ASP A 175 -4.44 -5.51 0.76
N TYR A 176 -4.41 -6.39 -0.25
CA TYR A 176 -4.71 -5.98 -1.62
C TYR A 176 -6.20 -5.71 -1.84
N VAL A 177 -7.08 -6.53 -1.26
CA VAL A 177 -8.53 -6.27 -1.31
C VAL A 177 -8.87 -5.01 -0.53
N ASP A 178 -8.31 -4.85 0.68
CA ASP A 178 -8.51 -3.65 1.49
C ASP A 178 -8.09 -2.42 0.68
N CYS A 179 -6.88 -2.38 0.13
CA CYS A 179 -6.40 -1.28 -0.70
C CYS A 179 -7.35 -0.93 -1.87
N CYS A 180 -7.79 -1.92 -2.65
CA CYS A 180 -8.68 -1.69 -3.80
C CYS A 180 -10.07 -1.20 -3.37
N CYS A 181 -10.62 -1.76 -2.29
CA CYS A 181 -11.90 -1.33 -1.73
C CYS A 181 -11.84 0.08 -1.12
N SER A 182 -10.65 0.62 -0.84
CA SER A 182 -10.47 2.01 -0.38
C SER A 182 -10.35 3.06 -1.45
N ILE A 183 -10.46 2.69 -2.73
CA ILE A 183 -10.18 3.59 -3.85
C ILE A 183 -11.10 4.83 -3.90
N ASP A 184 -12.34 4.73 -3.43
CA ASP A 184 -13.31 5.84 -3.35
C ASP A 184 -13.26 6.58 -2.00
N GLY A 185 -12.27 6.28 -1.16
CA GLY A 185 -12.17 6.78 0.22
C GLY A 185 -13.10 6.08 1.21
N GLY A 186 -13.99 5.20 0.76
CA GLY A 186 -14.84 4.36 1.59
C GLY A 186 -14.32 2.94 1.67
N ARG A 187 -15.08 2.03 2.28
CA ARG A 187 -14.92 0.57 2.11
C ARG A 187 -16.29 -0.09 1.89
N ALA A 188 -17.24 0.69 1.39
CA ALA A 188 -18.67 0.36 1.39
C ALA A 188 -18.98 -0.89 0.56
N LEU A 189 -18.14 -1.22 -0.42
CA LEU A 189 -18.28 -2.45 -1.20
C LEU A 189 -18.23 -3.71 -0.30
N LEU A 190 -17.40 -3.71 0.74
CA LEU A 190 -17.26 -4.85 1.65
C LEU A 190 -18.56 -5.16 2.41
N ASP A 191 -19.45 -4.18 2.62
CA ASP A 191 -20.71 -4.40 3.32
C ASP A 191 -21.68 -5.29 2.51
N LYS A 192 -21.48 -5.41 1.20
CA LYS A 192 -22.26 -6.28 0.32
C LYS A 192 -21.73 -7.73 0.26
N TYR A 193 -20.48 -7.96 0.68
CA TYR A 193 -19.78 -9.23 0.50
C TYR A 193 -19.25 -9.75 1.85
N THR A 194 -20.16 -10.35 2.62
CA THR A 194 -19.94 -10.75 4.01
C THR A 194 -18.77 -11.70 4.20
N ASN A 195 -18.57 -12.69 3.32
CA ASN A 195 -17.50 -13.68 3.50
C ASN A 195 -16.11 -13.02 3.37
N VAL A 196 -15.97 -12.08 2.42
CA VAL A 196 -14.74 -11.30 2.25
C VAL A 196 -14.55 -10.39 3.45
N LYS A 197 -15.58 -9.63 3.84
CA LYS A 197 -15.52 -8.74 5.01
C LYS A 197 -15.11 -9.48 6.28
N GLU A 198 -15.69 -10.65 6.54
CA GLU A 198 -15.37 -11.50 7.67
C GLU A 198 -13.94 -12.06 7.62
N LEU A 199 -13.44 -12.44 6.44
CA LEU A 199 -12.05 -12.86 6.28
C LEU A 199 -11.08 -11.73 6.63
N LEU A 200 -11.31 -10.53 6.09
CA LEU A 200 -10.48 -9.36 6.36
C LEU A 200 -10.51 -8.98 7.84
N GLN A 201 -11.69 -9.02 8.47
CA GLN A 201 -11.84 -8.78 9.90
C GLN A 201 -11.08 -9.81 10.73
N ARG A 202 -11.16 -11.09 10.37
CA ARG A 202 -10.47 -12.18 11.07
C ARG A 202 -8.95 -12.00 11.04
N ILE A 203 -8.39 -11.57 9.91
CA ILE A 203 -6.95 -11.27 9.80
C ILE A 203 -6.57 -10.05 10.63
N ARG A 204 -7.39 -8.99 10.61
CA ARG A 204 -7.19 -7.78 11.43
C ARG A 204 -7.17 -8.08 12.93
N GLU A 205 -7.94 -9.07 13.37
CA GLU A 205 -8.10 -9.46 14.77
C GLU A 205 -7.09 -10.52 15.23
N LEU A 206 -6.23 -11.02 14.34
CA LEU A 206 -5.19 -11.97 14.73
C LEU A 206 -4.31 -11.36 15.84
N PRO A 207 -4.12 -12.04 16.99
CA PRO A 207 -3.34 -11.51 18.11
C PRO A 207 -1.93 -11.08 17.74
N GLU A 208 -1.31 -11.76 16.78
CA GLU A 208 0.04 -11.49 16.27
C GLU A 208 0.10 -10.24 15.39
N LEU A 209 -1.02 -9.84 14.77
CA LEU A 209 -1.07 -8.76 13.79
C LEU A 209 -1.79 -7.51 14.27
N LYS A 210 -2.78 -7.63 15.18
CA LYS A 210 -3.64 -6.50 15.58
C LYS A 210 -2.86 -5.25 15.98
N ASP A 211 -1.74 -5.42 16.70
CA ASP A 211 -0.91 -4.32 17.16
C ASP A 211 -0.12 -3.70 16.01
N TYR A 212 0.49 -4.52 15.15
CA TYR A 212 1.19 -4.07 13.95
C TYR A 212 0.24 -3.34 12.99
N ILE A 213 -0.98 -3.87 12.81
CA ILE A 213 -1.97 -3.31 11.90
C ILE A 213 -2.35 -1.89 12.33
N VAL A 214 -2.58 -1.69 13.63
CA VAL A 214 -2.97 -0.38 14.19
C VAL A 214 -1.79 0.60 14.24
N LYS A 215 -0.61 0.14 14.64
CA LYS A 215 0.55 1.02 14.94
C LYS A 215 1.39 1.35 13.71
N SER A 216 1.52 0.43 12.75
CA SER A 216 2.52 0.53 11.67
C SER A 216 1.88 0.43 10.29
N HIS A 217 1.19 -0.66 9.98
CA HIS A 217 0.50 -0.85 8.69
C HIS A 217 -0.42 0.34 8.35
N ALA A 218 -1.25 0.77 9.31
CA ALA A 218 -2.16 1.91 9.15
C ALA A 218 -1.44 3.23 8.81
N GLN A 219 -0.18 3.38 9.21
CA GLN A 219 0.61 4.58 9.01
C GLN A 219 1.37 4.58 7.68
N LEU A 220 1.63 3.41 7.10
CA LEU A 220 2.29 3.30 5.80
C LEU A 220 1.33 3.69 4.66
N PRO A 221 1.75 4.56 3.73
CA PRO A 221 0.99 4.85 2.51
C PRO A 221 0.74 3.57 1.70
N MET A 222 -0.42 3.44 1.08
CA MET A 222 -0.73 2.28 0.22
C MET A 222 0.09 2.28 -1.09
N HIS A 223 0.49 3.46 -1.56
CA HIS A 223 1.20 3.69 -2.82
C HIS A 223 2.31 4.72 -2.67
N ALA A 224 3.21 4.74 -3.65
CA ALA A 224 4.26 5.74 -3.79
C ALA A 224 3.69 7.16 -3.96
N LYS A 225 4.49 8.17 -3.61
CA LYS A 225 4.12 9.61 -3.66
C LYS A 225 3.60 10.08 -5.02
N ILE A 226 4.02 9.43 -6.12
CA ILE A 226 3.54 9.72 -7.48
C ILE A 226 2.07 9.35 -7.72
N ALA A 227 1.48 8.51 -6.87
CA ALA A 227 0.09 8.10 -7.02
C ALA A 227 -0.86 9.31 -6.80
N LYS A 228 -1.58 9.68 -7.85
CA LYS A 228 -2.41 10.90 -7.88
C LYS A 228 -3.67 10.79 -7.00
N ILE A 229 -4.03 9.56 -6.65
CA ILE A 229 -5.30 9.20 -6.00
C ILE A 229 -5.44 9.64 -4.54
N MET A 230 -4.34 9.62 -3.77
CA MET A 230 -4.42 9.85 -2.33
C MET A 230 -4.64 11.33 -2.00
N LYS A 231 -4.15 12.23 -2.87
CA LYS A 231 -4.38 13.67 -2.74
C LYS A 231 -5.85 14.01 -2.97
N SER A 232 -6.45 13.50 -4.06
CA SER A 232 -7.86 13.77 -4.38
C SER A 232 -8.81 13.18 -3.34
N VAL A 233 -8.61 11.92 -2.92
CA VAL A 233 -9.46 11.29 -1.91
C VAL A 233 -9.37 12.01 -0.57
N ALA A 234 -8.17 12.38 -0.11
CA ALA A 234 -8.01 13.13 1.15
C ALA A 234 -8.69 14.51 1.07
N THR A 235 -8.48 15.26 -0.03
CA THR A 235 -9.13 16.55 -0.25
C THR A 235 -10.65 16.42 -0.32
N GLU A 236 -11.19 15.47 -1.07
CA GLU A 236 -12.63 15.22 -1.19
C GLU A 236 -13.25 14.82 0.16
N ARG A 237 -12.53 14.06 0.99
CA ARG A 237 -13.02 13.65 2.31
C ARG A 237 -13.04 14.82 3.28
N VAL A 238 -12.02 15.67 3.26
CA VAL A 238 -12.01 16.93 4.02
C VAL A 238 -13.16 17.83 3.55
N ASP A 239 -13.32 18.00 2.25
CA ASP A 239 -14.43 18.75 1.64
C ASP A 239 -15.81 18.21 2.06
N LYS A 240 -16.01 16.90 2.03
CA LYS A 240 -17.27 16.24 2.45
C LYS A 240 -17.51 16.43 3.95
N LEU A 241 -16.48 16.34 4.79
CA LEU A 241 -16.56 16.58 6.24
C LEU A 241 -16.82 18.06 6.57
N GLU A 242 -16.29 18.99 5.77
CA GLU A 242 -16.54 20.43 5.92
C GLU A 242 -17.92 20.85 5.39
N LYS A 243 -18.46 20.14 4.38
CA LYS A 243 -19.79 20.39 3.78
C LYS A 243 -20.94 19.68 4.50
N GLN A 244 -20.69 18.61 5.26
CA GLN A 244 -21.72 17.96 6.08
C GLN A 244 -22.01 18.78 7.35
N SER A 245 -23.24 19.29 7.47
CA SER A 245 -23.72 19.88 8.71
C SER A 245 -23.71 18.82 9.81
N PHE A 246 -22.93 19.06 10.87
CA PHE A 246 -22.67 18.11 11.96
C PHE A 246 -23.93 17.76 12.76
N ASN A 247 -24.68 16.78 12.28
CA ASN A 247 -25.68 16.08 13.06
C ASN A 247 -25.19 14.64 13.29
N ASN A 248 -24.74 14.37 14.53
CA ASN A 248 -24.59 13.04 15.15
C ASN A 248 -23.25 12.28 15.05
N LEU A 249 -22.12 12.93 15.33
CA LEU A 249 -20.91 12.27 15.88
C LEU A 249 -20.17 13.23 16.83
N THR A 250 -19.49 12.70 17.86
CA THR A 250 -18.81 13.49 18.90
C THR A 250 -17.74 14.39 18.27
N ARG A 251 -17.93 15.71 18.35
CA ARG A 251 -17.08 16.78 17.76
C ARG A 251 -15.57 16.65 18.02
N HIS A 252 -15.14 15.82 18.97
CA HIS A 252 -13.75 15.65 19.36
C HIS A 252 -12.99 14.69 18.42
N ASP A 253 -13.62 13.60 17.99
CA ASP A 253 -12.95 12.56 17.16
C ASP A 253 -12.76 13.06 15.72
N LEU A 254 -13.74 13.78 15.19
CA LEU A 254 -13.69 14.38 13.85
C LEU A 254 -12.63 15.48 13.72
N LYS A 255 -12.34 16.23 14.79
CA LYS A 255 -11.28 17.26 14.78
C LYS A 255 -9.89 16.65 14.74
N ARG A 256 -9.70 15.50 15.41
CA ARG A 256 -8.45 14.76 15.40
C ARG A 256 -8.17 14.17 14.01
N ASP A 257 -9.17 13.57 13.39
CA ASP A 257 -9.05 12.99 12.04
C ASP A 257 -8.86 14.06 10.97
N ALA A 258 -9.57 15.20 11.06
CA ALA A 258 -9.37 16.32 10.15
C ALA A 258 -7.97 16.94 10.27
N ALA A 259 -7.38 16.98 11.47
CA ALA A 259 -6.02 17.47 11.68
C ALA A 259 -4.97 16.53 11.07
N VAL A 260 -5.14 15.20 11.21
CA VAL A 260 -4.27 14.20 10.57
C VAL A 260 -4.37 14.29 9.05
N LEU A 261 -5.57 14.43 8.50
CA LEU A 261 -5.77 14.57 7.05
C LEU A 261 -5.21 15.87 6.49
N LYS A 262 -5.32 16.99 7.23
CA LYS A 262 -4.71 18.28 6.84
C LYS A 262 -3.18 18.23 6.87
N ASP A 263 -2.60 17.57 7.87
CA ASP A 263 -1.15 17.32 7.92
C ASP A 263 -0.68 16.47 6.72
N MET A 264 -1.43 15.41 6.37
CA MET A 264 -1.14 14.61 5.17
C MET A 264 -1.21 15.45 3.88
N ILE A 265 -2.21 16.33 3.73
CA ILE A 265 -2.33 17.23 2.58
C ILE A 265 -1.14 18.20 2.50
N ASN A 266 -0.74 18.78 3.64
CA ASN A 266 0.35 19.74 3.71
C ASN A 266 1.71 19.12 3.37
N ARG A 267 1.94 17.86 3.73
CA ARG A 267 3.16 17.12 3.36
C ARG A 267 3.25 16.79 1.86
N ILE A 268 2.12 16.81 1.14
CA ILE A 268 2.03 16.42 -0.28
C ILE A 268 1.81 17.64 -1.19
N THR A 269 1.65 18.84 -0.62
CA THR A 269 1.44 20.08 -1.37
C THR A 269 2.74 20.89 -1.34
N PRO A 270 3.37 21.17 -2.49
CA PRO A 270 4.55 22.03 -2.54
C PRO A 270 4.22 23.39 -1.92
N GLN A 271 5.06 23.87 -1.01
CA GLN A 271 4.99 25.26 -0.57
C GLN A 271 5.47 26.14 -1.73
N PRO A 272 4.83 27.27 -2.01
CA PRO A 272 5.34 28.22 -3.00
C PRO A 272 6.74 28.67 -2.59
N SER A 273 7.69 28.59 -3.53
CA SER A 273 9.04 29.12 -3.37
C SER A 273 8.95 30.62 -3.09
N SER A 274 9.66 31.09 -2.07
CA SER A 274 9.68 32.48 -1.62
C SER A 274 10.32 33.49 -2.57
N ASP A 275 10.60 33.09 -3.82
CA ASP A 275 11.56 33.80 -4.68
C ASP A 275 10.91 34.60 -5.83
N GLU A 276 9.58 34.77 -5.84
CA GLU A 276 8.90 35.69 -6.77
C GLU A 276 8.26 36.86 -6.00
N ASN A 277 9.09 37.72 -5.41
CA ASN A 277 8.70 39.09 -5.07
C ASN A 277 9.93 39.99 -4.84
N SER A 278 10.84 40.00 -5.80
CA SER A 278 11.72 41.15 -6.00
C SER A 278 12.26 41.11 -7.43
N ASP A 279 11.61 41.83 -8.34
CA ASP A 279 12.32 42.71 -9.27
C ASP A 279 11.34 43.42 -10.22
N GLY A 280 11.57 44.72 -10.42
CA GLY A 280 11.21 45.39 -11.67
C GLY A 280 10.01 46.33 -11.66
N LYS A 281 9.92 47.27 -10.70
CA LYS A 281 9.41 48.60 -11.04
C LYS A 281 10.54 49.35 -11.72
N GLU A 282 10.48 49.56 -13.04
CA GLU A 282 11.22 50.64 -13.68
C GLU A 282 10.58 51.04 -15.03
N GLU A 283 10.09 52.28 -15.02
CA GLU A 283 10.02 53.31 -16.07
C GLU A 283 9.84 52.93 -17.55
N LYS A 284 8.77 53.47 -18.16
CA LYS A 284 8.77 53.93 -19.56
C LYS A 284 8.05 55.28 -19.65
N GLU A 285 8.84 56.35 -19.52
CA GLU A 285 8.55 57.66 -20.11
C GLU A 285 9.36 57.80 -21.42
N GLU A 286 8.74 58.51 -22.37
CA GLU A 286 9.30 59.14 -23.58
C GLU A 286 9.98 58.27 -24.67
N GLU A 287 9.37 58.26 -25.86
CA GLU A 287 9.90 59.04 -26.99
C GLU A 287 8.93 59.03 -28.18
N SER A 288 8.49 60.22 -28.55
CA SER A 288 8.00 60.54 -29.89
C SER A 288 9.20 60.80 -30.79
N SER A 289 9.23 60.22 -32.00
CA SER A 289 9.71 60.82 -33.26
C SER A 289 9.92 59.74 -34.32
N THR A 290 9.00 59.63 -35.29
CA THR A 290 9.14 60.03 -36.71
C THR A 290 7.95 59.50 -37.48
#